data_AF-A0A2Z7ATY9-F1
#
_entry.id   AF-A0A2Z7ATY9-F1
#
_cell.length_a   1.000
_cell.length_b   1.000
_cell.length_c   1.000
_cell.angle_alpha   90.00
_cell.angle_beta   90.00
_cell.angle_gamma   90.00
#
_symmetry.space_group_name_H-M   'P 1'
#
loop_
_entity.id
_entity.type
_entity.pdbx_description
1 polymer ?
#
loop_
_entity_poly.entity_id
_entity_poly.type
_entity_poly.pdbx_seq_one_letter_code
_entity_poly.pdbx_strand_id
1 'polypeptide(L)'
;MVQEYKKLSQSFEEVKAEKESCSHKAELVSSSEMQAALSMLATENDDLRSRSEEMLNENQRLAGIISSWTRSSTSLDKLHGAMKPSGDKTELDYDGSDSSIAETSYNPQLSRTKLQTMNFVKSSTGQPVEAQFVEEKITAKPPIWQGRFCGLGYTATEKSR
;
A
#
# COMPACT_ATOMS: atom_id res chain seq x y z
N MET A 1 -22.24 62.26 50.52
CA MET A 1 -23.32 61.33 50.12
C MET A 1 -23.60 61.37 48.62
N VAL A 2 -24.12 62.47 48.05
CA VAL A 2 -24.49 62.53 46.62
C VAL A 2 -23.31 62.34 45.65
N GLN A 3 -22.15 62.96 45.93
CA GLN A 3 -20.97 62.83 45.07
C GLN A 3 -20.40 61.41 45.03
N GLU A 4 -20.39 60.73 46.18
CA GLU A 4 -19.91 59.34 46.29
C GLU A 4 -20.86 58.37 45.56
N TYR A 5 -22.18 58.61 45.65
CA TYR A 5 -23.16 57.83 44.89
C TYR A 5 -22.98 58.00 43.37
N LYS A 6 -22.69 59.22 42.91
CA LYS A 6 -22.41 59.49 41.49
C LYS A 6 -21.15 58.75 41.00
N LYS A 7 -20.07 58.75 41.77
CA LYS A 7 -18.85 58.00 41.45
C LYS A 7 -19.13 56.49 41.39
N LEU A 8 -19.89 55.97 42.36
CA LEU A 8 -20.23 54.55 42.41
C LEU A 8 -21.07 54.14 41.19
N SER A 9 -22.10 54.94 40.85
CA SER A 9 -22.93 54.72 39.66
C SER A 9 -22.13 54.74 38.37
N GLN A 10 -21.12 55.59 38.27
CA GLN A 10 -20.26 55.66 37.08
C GLN A 10 -19.34 54.44 36.98
N SER A 11 -18.75 53.99 38.10
CA SER A 11 -17.94 52.76 38.12
C SER A 11 -18.75 51.51 37.78
N PHE A 12 -20.03 51.47 38.16
CA PHE A 12 -20.90 50.34 37.87
C PHE A 12 -21.17 50.21 36.36
N GLU A 13 -21.44 51.32 35.67
CA GLU A 13 -21.61 51.31 34.21
C GLU A 13 -20.30 50.96 33.48
N GLU A 14 -19.15 51.41 33.99
CA GLU A 14 -17.84 51.06 33.44
C GLU A 14 -17.56 49.55 33.55
N VAL A 15 -17.79 48.95 34.74
CA VAL A 15 -17.64 47.51 34.95
C VAL A 15 -18.60 46.69 34.08
N LYS A 16 -19.83 47.18 33.87
CA LYS A 16 -20.79 46.53 32.98
C LYS A 16 -20.32 46.53 31.53
N ALA A 17 -19.84 47.68 31.04
CA ALA A 17 -19.29 47.81 29.69
C ALA A 17 -18.03 46.95 29.50
N GLU A 18 -17.15 46.88 30.49
CA GLU A 18 -15.94 46.05 30.44
C GLU A 18 -16.28 44.56 30.40
N LYS A 19 -17.23 44.10 31.22
CA LYS A 19 -17.71 42.71 31.22
C LYS A 19 -18.26 42.31 29.84
N GLU A 20 -19.12 43.14 29.25
CA GLU A 20 -19.70 42.89 27.92
C GLU A 20 -18.60 42.85 26.85
N SER A 21 -17.63 43.77 26.90
CA SER A 21 -16.48 43.77 25.99
C SER A 21 -15.59 42.52 26.14
N CYS A 22 -15.33 42.09 27.37
CA CYS A 22 -14.50 40.91 27.65
C CYS A 22 -15.18 39.62 27.14
N SER A 23 -16.49 39.49 27.35
CA SER A 23 -17.27 38.36 26.87
C SER A 23 -17.20 38.23 25.35
N HIS A 24 -17.41 39.33 24.61
CA HIS A 24 -17.36 39.31 23.15
C HIS A 24 -15.96 39.03 22.59
N LYS A 25 -14.90 39.53 23.24
CA LYS A 25 -13.52 39.26 22.82
C LYS A 25 -13.18 37.78 22.96
N ALA A 26 -13.52 37.15 24.08
CA ALA A 26 -13.26 35.74 24.31
C ALA A 26 -13.98 34.84 23.29
N GLU A 27 -15.24 35.17 22.99
CA GLU A 27 -16.08 34.41 22.05
C GLU A 27 -15.58 34.55 20.60
N LEU A 28 -15.19 35.77 20.18
CA LEU A 28 -14.61 36.01 18.86
C LEU A 28 -13.27 35.30 18.65
N VAL A 29 -12.37 35.35 19.64
CA VAL A 29 -11.06 34.68 19.57
C VAL A 29 -11.24 33.17 19.46
N SER A 30 -12.08 32.58 20.31
CA SER A 30 -12.39 31.15 20.27
C SER A 30 -13.02 30.73 18.93
N SER A 31 -13.95 31.54 18.38
CA SER A 31 -14.57 31.27 17.08
C SER A 31 -13.55 31.30 15.93
N SER A 32 -12.63 32.27 15.94
CA SER A 32 -11.61 32.41 14.88
C SER A 32 -10.63 31.24 14.90
N GLU A 33 -10.17 30.81 16.08
CA GLU A 33 -9.25 29.69 16.23
C GLU A 33 -9.88 28.38 15.76
N MET A 34 -11.15 28.13 16.12
CA MET A 34 -11.89 26.95 15.66
C MET A 34 -12.05 26.96 14.13
N GLN A 35 -12.34 28.11 13.53
CA GLN A 35 -12.51 28.23 12.08
C GLN A 35 -11.19 27.97 11.33
N ALA A 36 -10.06 28.43 11.87
CA ALA A 36 -8.74 28.15 11.33
C ALA A 36 -8.40 26.65 11.41
N ALA A 37 -8.65 26.03 12.56
CA ALA A 37 -8.44 24.60 12.77
C ALA A 37 -9.29 23.74 11.80
N LEU A 38 -10.56 24.09 11.62
CA LEU A 38 -11.44 23.42 10.65
C LEU A 38 -10.92 23.56 9.22
N SER A 39 -10.44 24.74 8.84
CA SER A 39 -9.87 24.98 7.50
C SER A 39 -8.61 24.15 7.27
N MET A 40 -7.72 24.06 8.26
CA MET A 40 -6.52 23.20 8.19
C MET A 40 -6.90 21.73 8.04
N LEU A 41 -7.83 21.22 8.86
CA LEU A 41 -8.29 19.83 8.78
C LEU A 41 -8.93 19.51 7.43
N ALA A 42 -9.68 20.46 6.84
CA ALA A 42 -10.24 20.29 5.52
C ALA A 42 -9.13 20.11 4.46
N THR A 43 -8.09 20.94 4.49
CA THR A 43 -6.96 20.83 3.55
C THR A 43 -6.16 19.54 3.72
N GLU A 44 -5.93 19.10 4.96
CA GLU A 44 -5.23 17.83 5.23
C GLU A 44 -6.07 16.63 4.77
N ASN A 45 -7.39 16.67 4.95
CA ASN A 45 -8.29 15.62 4.48
C ASN A 45 -8.27 15.51 2.95
N ASP A 46 -8.26 16.64 2.23
CA ASP A 46 -8.14 16.66 0.77
C ASP A 46 -6.81 16.05 0.30
N ASP A 47 -5.69 16.38 0.94
CA ASP A 47 -4.37 15.81 0.65
C ASP A 47 -4.33 14.29 0.91
N LEU A 48 -4.87 13.83 2.04
CA LEU A 48 -4.96 12.41 2.37
C LEU A 48 -5.82 11.64 1.36
N ARG A 49 -6.94 12.23 0.91
CA ARG A 49 -7.79 11.64 -0.12
C ARG A 49 -7.05 11.50 -1.44
N SER A 50 -6.31 12.54 -1.85
CA SER A 50 -5.49 12.52 -3.05
C SER A 50 -4.41 11.42 -3.00
N ARG A 51 -3.67 11.32 -1.89
CA ARG A 51 -2.68 10.24 -1.69
C ARG A 51 -3.31 8.85 -1.69
N SER A 52 -4.49 8.70 -1.08
CA SER A 52 -5.22 7.43 -1.09
C SER A 52 -5.63 7.01 -2.50
N GLU A 53 -6.04 7.96 -3.34
CA GLU A 53 -6.41 7.69 -4.74
C GLU A 53 -5.19 7.30 -5.59
N GLU A 54 -4.05 7.99 -5.40
CA GLU A 54 -2.79 7.62 -6.03
C GLU A 54 -2.37 6.18 -5.67
N MET A 55 -2.44 5.82 -4.38
CA MET A 55 -2.12 4.48 -3.91
C MET A 55 -3.07 3.42 -4.48
N LEU A 56 -4.36 3.73 -4.62
CA LEU A 56 -5.34 2.84 -5.26
C LEU A 56 -4.98 2.59 -6.73
N ASN A 57 -4.64 3.65 -7.46
CA ASN A 57 -4.25 3.58 -8.87
C ASN A 57 -2.97 2.75 -9.05
N GLU A 58 -1.97 2.95 -8.18
CA GLU A 58 -0.73 2.16 -8.21
C GLU A 58 -1.01 0.68 -7.89
N ASN A 59 -1.87 0.39 -6.92
CA ASN A 59 -2.28 -0.99 -6.62
C ASN A 59 -2.94 -1.67 -7.83
N GLN A 60 -3.80 -0.96 -8.57
CA GLN A 60 -4.40 -1.50 -9.80
C GLN A 60 -3.34 -1.75 -10.88
N ARG A 61 -2.39 -0.82 -11.05
CA ARG A 61 -1.27 -0.98 -12.00
C ARG A 61 -0.43 -2.21 -11.66
N LEU A 62 -0.08 -2.39 -10.38
CA LEU A 62 0.68 -3.54 -9.92
C LEU A 62 -0.09 -4.86 -10.11
N ALA A 63 -1.40 -4.88 -9.86
CA ALA A 63 -2.24 -6.05 -10.15
C ALA A 63 -2.23 -6.40 -11.66
N GLY A 64 -2.23 -5.40 -12.54
CA GLY A 64 -2.07 -5.58 -13.98
C GLY A 64 -0.71 -6.21 -14.37
N ILE A 65 0.36 -5.79 -13.70
CA ILE A 65 1.69 -6.37 -13.92
C ILE A 65 1.75 -7.82 -13.43
N ILE A 66 1.26 -8.09 -12.22
CA ILE A 66 1.26 -9.45 -11.64
C ILE A 66 0.46 -10.41 -12.52
N SER A 67 -0.72 -10.01 -12.99
CA SER A 67 -1.54 -10.83 -13.88
C SER A 67 -0.84 -11.11 -15.22
N SER A 68 -0.20 -10.09 -15.82
CA SER A 68 0.59 -10.23 -17.04
C SER A 68 1.78 -11.19 -16.84
N TRP A 69 2.51 -11.05 -15.74
CA TRP A 69 3.63 -11.91 -15.39
C TRP A 69 3.19 -13.35 -15.16
N THR A 70 2.06 -13.56 -14.48
CA THR A 70 1.47 -14.88 -14.24
C THR A 70 1.09 -15.56 -15.57
N ARG A 71 0.48 -14.82 -16.50
CA ARG A 71 0.13 -15.33 -17.83
C ARG A 71 1.36 -15.67 -18.68
N SER A 72 2.41 -14.86 -18.59
CA SER A 72 3.69 -15.12 -19.27
C SER A 72 4.37 -16.37 -18.71
N SER A 73 4.43 -16.49 -17.37
CA SER A 73 5.05 -17.61 -16.67
C SER A 73 4.35 -18.94 -16.98
N THR A 74 3.01 -18.95 -16.99
CA THR A 74 2.24 -20.14 -17.37
C THR A 74 2.42 -20.53 -18.84
N SER A 75 2.58 -19.55 -19.74
CA SER A 75 2.90 -19.83 -21.16
C SER A 75 4.30 -20.43 -21.31
N LEU A 76 5.28 -19.92 -20.56
CA LEU A 76 6.65 -20.42 -20.56
C LEU A 76 6.74 -21.85 -20.00
N ASP A 77 6.02 -22.14 -18.93
CA ASP A 77 5.94 -23.49 -18.33
C ASP A 77 5.37 -24.51 -19.33
N LYS A 78 4.32 -24.13 -20.08
CA LYS A 78 3.77 -24.97 -21.17
C LYS A 78 4.78 -25.25 -22.28
N LEU A 79 5.61 -24.26 -22.65
CA LEU A 79 6.67 -24.46 -23.64
C LEU A 79 7.73 -25.45 -23.12
N HIS A 80 8.16 -25.33 -21.87
CA HIS A 80 9.06 -26.29 -21.25
C HIS A 80 8.46 -27.70 -21.17
N GLY A 81 7.15 -27.82 -20.92
CA GLY A 81 6.43 -29.08 -20.97
C GLY A 81 6.43 -29.72 -22.36
N ALA A 82 6.21 -28.93 -23.41
CA ALA A 82 6.20 -29.40 -24.80
C ALA A 82 7.61 -29.73 -25.36
N MET A 83 8.66 -29.10 -24.82
CA MET A 83 10.05 -29.33 -25.23
C MET A 83 10.74 -30.51 -24.53
N LYS A 84 10.13 -31.13 -23.51
CA LYS A 84 10.67 -32.38 -22.96
C LYS A 84 10.59 -33.43 -24.09
N PRO A 85 11.72 -34.01 -24.54
CA PRO A 85 11.65 -35.13 -25.47
C PRO A 85 10.80 -36.21 -24.80
N SER A 86 9.73 -36.65 -25.47
CA SER A 86 8.98 -37.82 -25.04
C SER A 86 9.99 -38.96 -25.02
N GLY A 87 10.47 -39.30 -23.82
CA GLY A 87 11.26 -40.50 -23.58
C GLY A 87 10.36 -41.71 -23.78
N ASP A 88 9.92 -41.92 -25.02
CA ASP A 88 9.48 -43.22 -25.47
C ASP A 88 10.72 -44.09 -25.41
N LYS A 89 10.69 -44.92 -24.36
CA LYS A 89 11.74 -45.79 -23.92
C LYS A 89 12.14 -46.63 -25.12
N THR A 90 13.35 -46.37 -25.59
CA THR A 90 14.10 -47.24 -26.46
C THR A 90 14.15 -48.62 -25.81
N GLU A 91 13.24 -49.51 -26.20
CA GLU A 91 13.42 -50.95 -26.08
C GLU A 91 14.01 -51.41 -27.41
N LEU A 92 15.32 -51.17 -27.57
CA LEU A 92 16.08 -51.68 -28.70
C LEU A 92 17.27 -52.43 -28.11
N ASP A 93 17.02 -53.72 -27.95
CA ASP A 93 17.96 -54.76 -27.55
C ASP A 93 19.11 -54.78 -28.57
N TYR A 94 20.29 -54.29 -28.17
CA TYR A 94 21.50 -54.39 -28.99
C TYR A 94 22.52 -55.26 -28.30
N ASP A 95 22.56 -56.49 -28.81
CA ASP A 95 23.60 -57.49 -28.67
C ASP A 95 24.99 -56.87 -28.94
N GLY A 96 25.96 -57.32 -28.15
CA GLY A 96 27.28 -56.74 -28.07
C GLY A 96 28.10 -56.96 -29.32
N SER A 97 28.52 -55.88 -29.96
CA SER A 97 29.71 -55.90 -30.79
C SER A 97 30.53 -54.64 -30.58
N ASP A 98 31.69 -54.88 -30.00
CA ASP A 98 32.82 -54.00 -29.72
C ASP A 98 33.26 -53.24 -31.00
N SER A 99 32.93 -51.95 -31.12
CA SER A 99 33.53 -51.10 -32.18
C SER A 99 33.60 -49.62 -31.82
N SER A 100 34.83 -49.17 -31.63
CA SER A 100 35.40 -47.82 -31.79
C SER A 100 34.76 -46.66 -31.04
N ILE A 101 35.54 -46.18 -30.06
CA ILE A 101 35.55 -44.82 -29.53
C ILE A 101 35.66 -43.84 -30.70
N ALA A 102 34.55 -43.24 -31.10
CA ALA A 102 34.49 -42.01 -31.86
C ALA A 102 33.57 -41.06 -31.08
N GLU A 103 34.18 -40.07 -30.43
CA GLU A 103 33.51 -38.95 -29.78
C GLU A 103 32.58 -38.28 -30.80
N THR A 104 31.31 -38.67 -30.80
CA THR A 104 30.29 -37.94 -31.55
C THR A 104 29.88 -36.79 -30.66
N SER A 105 30.52 -35.64 -30.89
CA SER A 105 30.13 -34.36 -30.32
C SER A 105 28.70 -34.03 -30.75
N TYR A 106 27.72 -34.51 -30.00
CA TYR A 106 26.36 -33.99 -30.10
C TYR A 106 26.38 -32.59 -29.49
N ASN A 107 26.59 -31.59 -30.34
CA ASN A 107 26.18 -30.22 -30.06
C ASN A 107 24.69 -30.15 -30.39
N PRO A 108 23.76 -30.22 -29.41
CA PRO A 108 22.42 -29.71 -29.66
C PRO A 108 22.63 -28.21 -29.90
N GLN A 109 22.54 -27.79 -31.15
CA GLN A 109 22.53 -26.38 -31.50
C GLN A 109 21.22 -25.81 -30.96
N LEU A 110 21.20 -25.52 -29.66
CA LEU A 110 20.13 -24.84 -28.97
C LEU A 110 20.14 -23.43 -29.53
N SER A 111 19.37 -23.21 -30.59
CA SER A 111 19.00 -21.90 -31.10
C SER A 111 18.22 -21.19 -30.00
N ARG A 112 18.96 -20.68 -29.01
CA ARG A 112 18.49 -19.88 -27.89
C ARG A 112 17.85 -18.66 -28.53
N THR A 113 16.54 -18.71 -28.75
CA THR A 113 15.78 -17.56 -29.21
C THR A 113 16.11 -16.42 -28.24
N LYS A 114 16.53 -15.29 -28.80
CA LYS A 114 16.91 -14.07 -28.10
C LYS A 114 15.77 -13.67 -27.18
N LEU A 115 15.77 -14.16 -25.94
CA LEU A 115 14.95 -13.57 -24.89
C LEU A 115 15.50 -12.17 -24.72
N GLN A 116 14.70 -11.18 -25.08
CA GLN A 116 15.05 -9.78 -24.92
C GLN A 116 15.20 -9.52 -23.42
N THR A 117 16.44 -9.60 -22.95
CA THR A 117 16.84 -9.18 -21.60
C THR A 117 16.39 -7.73 -21.45
N MET A 118 15.27 -7.48 -20.79
CA MET A 118 14.85 -6.13 -20.46
C MET A 118 15.80 -5.60 -19.40
N ASN A 119 16.46 -4.49 -19.70
CA ASN A 119 17.38 -3.82 -18.79
C ASN A 119 16.58 -3.33 -17.58
N PHE A 120 16.79 -3.97 -16.43
CA PHE A 120 16.34 -3.43 -15.16
C PHE A 120 17.04 -2.09 -14.94
N VAL A 121 16.28 -1.00 -14.96
CA VAL A 121 16.76 0.30 -14.47
C VAL A 121 16.99 0.12 -12.97
N LYS A 122 18.26 0.06 -12.56
CA LYS A 122 18.66 0.20 -11.17
C LYS A 122 18.19 1.58 -10.71
N SER A 123 17.11 1.64 -9.93
CA SER A 123 16.87 2.81 -9.08
C SER A 123 18.04 2.89 -8.10
N SER A 124 18.71 4.04 -8.07
CA SER A 124 19.75 4.29 -7.07
C SER A 124 19.10 4.25 -5.69
N THR A 125 19.38 3.20 -4.93
CA THR A 125 19.19 3.19 -3.50
C THR A 125 20.02 4.34 -2.92
N GLY A 126 19.37 5.47 -2.66
CA GLY A 126 19.93 6.46 -1.75
C GLY A 126 20.17 5.76 -0.41
N GLN A 127 21.33 6.01 0.21
CA GLN A 127 21.63 5.42 1.51
C GLN A 127 20.48 5.73 2.49
N PRO A 128 20.02 4.75 3.29
CA PRO A 128 19.18 5.08 4.42
C PRO A 128 20.05 5.89 5.38
N VAL A 129 19.73 7.18 5.54
CA VAL A 129 20.15 7.91 6.73
C VAL A 129 19.42 7.24 7.88
N GLU A 130 20.21 6.57 8.71
CA GLU A 130 19.79 5.85 9.89
C GLU A 130 19.15 6.86 10.86
N ALA A 131 17.82 6.95 10.82
CA ALA A 131 17.07 7.70 11.81
C ALA A 131 17.23 6.96 13.14
N GLN A 132 17.93 7.58 14.09
CA GLN A 132 18.02 7.11 15.46
C GLN A 132 16.60 7.05 16.04
N PHE A 133 16.04 5.85 16.10
CA PHE A 133 14.77 5.61 16.79
C PHE A 133 15.08 5.60 18.29
N VAL A 134 14.69 6.66 18.98
CA VAL A 134 14.66 6.66 20.45
C VAL A 134 13.61 5.63 20.87
N GLU A 135 14.04 4.67 21.69
CA GLU A 135 13.26 3.53 22.14
C GLU A 135 12.16 3.97 23.11
N GLU A 136 11.00 4.39 22.58
CA GLU A 136 9.76 4.41 23.35
C GLU A 136 9.06 3.05 23.25
N LYS A 137 9.05 2.33 24.37
CA LYS A 137 8.30 1.09 24.56
C LYS A 137 6.80 1.32 24.32
N ILE A 138 6.34 1.03 23.12
CA ILE A 138 4.91 0.84 22.86
C ILE A 138 4.63 -0.66 22.81
N THR A 139 4.08 -1.17 23.90
CA THR A 139 3.45 -2.49 23.98
C THR A 139 2.16 -2.47 23.15
N ALA A 140 2.22 -2.89 21.89
CA ALA A 140 1.13 -3.61 21.18
C ALA A 140 1.53 -3.91 19.71
N LYS A 141 1.55 -5.18 19.33
CA LYS A 141 1.61 -5.63 17.93
C LYS A 141 0.22 -5.53 17.29
N PRO A 142 0.06 -5.00 16.06
CA PRO A 142 -1.20 -5.12 15.33
C PRO A 142 -1.32 -6.51 14.66
N PRO A 143 -2.46 -7.23 14.75
CA PRO A 143 -2.62 -8.56 14.18
C PRO A 143 -3.11 -8.45 12.74
N ILE A 144 -2.23 -8.10 11.80
CA ILE A 144 -2.64 -7.89 10.39
C ILE A 144 -2.44 -9.15 9.52
N TRP A 145 -1.82 -10.22 10.02
CA TRP A 145 -1.47 -11.37 9.16
C TRP A 145 -1.64 -12.75 9.78
N GLN A 146 -2.80 -13.05 10.39
CA GLN A 146 -3.21 -14.44 10.64
C GLN A 146 -4.71 -14.65 10.43
N GLY A 147 -5.09 -15.10 9.25
CA GLY A 147 -6.45 -15.52 8.95
C GLY A 147 -6.51 -16.26 7.62
N ARG A 148 -6.44 -17.59 7.69
CA ARG A 148 -6.52 -18.50 6.55
C ARG A 148 -7.87 -18.36 5.84
N PHE A 149 -7.83 -18.33 4.51
CA PHE A 149 -8.99 -18.57 3.66
C PHE A 149 -9.49 -20.00 3.88
N CYS A 150 -10.67 -20.16 4.49
CA CYS A 150 -11.49 -21.37 4.39
C CYS A 150 -12.95 -20.90 4.26
N GLY A 151 -13.55 -21.12 3.09
CA GLY A 151 -14.94 -20.79 2.83
C GLY A 151 -15.91 -21.69 3.61
N LEU A 152 -17.10 -21.17 3.86
CA LEU A 152 -18.31 -21.97 4.06
C LEU A 152 -19.52 -21.10 3.72
N GLY A 153 -20.25 -21.51 2.69
CA GLY A 153 -21.49 -20.85 2.27
C GLY A 153 -22.60 -21.04 3.30
N TYR A 154 -23.48 -20.04 3.39
CA TYR A 154 -24.78 -20.21 4.02
C TYR A 154 -25.88 -19.92 3.02
N THR A 155 -26.78 -20.89 2.98
CA THR A 155 -27.96 -21.08 2.15
C THR A 155 -29.02 -20.01 2.38
N ALA A 156 -29.82 -19.80 1.34
CA ALA A 156 -30.95 -18.88 1.26
C ALA A 156 -31.96 -19.03 2.41
N THR A 157 -32.42 -17.90 2.95
CA THR A 157 -33.60 -17.83 3.82
C THR A 157 -34.87 -17.66 2.98
N GLU A 158 -35.72 -18.67 2.95
CA GLU A 158 -37.12 -18.57 2.53
C GLU A 158 -37.88 -17.58 3.45
N LYS A 159 -38.76 -16.77 2.85
CA LYS A 159 -39.72 -15.92 3.59
C LYS A 159 -41.07 -16.63 3.66
N SER A 160 -41.62 -16.70 4.87
CA SER A 160 -42.96 -17.16 5.21
C SER A 160 -44.06 -16.23 4.66
N ARG A 161 -45.24 -16.81 4.39
CA ARG A 161 -46.53 -16.11 4.49
C ARG A 161 -47.16 -16.39 5.84
#